data_AF-A0AAN7R3G4-F1
#
_entry.id   AF-A0AAN7R3G4-F1
#
_cell.length_a   1.000
_cell.length_b   1.000
_cell.length_c   1.000
_cell.angle_alpha   90.00
_cell.angle_beta   90.00
_cell.angle_gamma   90.00
#
_symmetry.space_group_name_H-M   'P 1'
#
loop_
_entity.id
_entity.type
_entity.pdbx_description
1 polymer ?
#
loop_
_entity_poly.entity_id
_entity_poly.type
_entity_poly.pdbx_seq_one_letter_code
_entity_poly.pdbx_strand_id
1 'polypeptide(L)'
;MVLIILLPVRNKTSLSSLHVCGITITAKEEEQRSEGSSSESFAPFSKHMKLLPSSSVRAPVKFKIPTKDNLVPIRLDIEIDGQRFKDAFTWNPADPDSEVVVFAKRTVKDLKLPPAFITQIAQTIQSQLTDFRSYEGQDMYAGEKIVPIKLDLRVNHTLIKDQFLWDMNNFESDPEEFACTFCRDMDIQDPEVGPAVAFAIREQLYEIAIQSVTSARESRLSKKGRRGFDYSPAIKSGGISLDLVKYFGHKSTVIRKRKDWDVFEPIVDILSSEEVGALEAREERNAR
;
A
#
# COMPACT_ATOMS: atom_id res chain seq x y z
N MET A 1 8.50 13.64 -7.80
CA MET A 1 7.64 13.16 -8.89
C MET A 1 8.32 11.91 -9.42
N VAL A 2 7.69 10.78 -9.16
CA VAL A 2 8.26 9.44 -9.39
C VAL A 2 7.68 8.97 -10.72
N LEU A 3 8.53 8.79 -11.72
CA LEU A 3 8.16 8.12 -12.96
C LEU A 3 7.99 6.62 -12.62
N ILE A 4 6.75 6.18 -12.52
CA ILE A 4 6.38 4.79 -12.25
C ILE A 4 6.08 4.15 -13.61
N ILE A 5 7.07 3.48 -14.20
CA ILE A 5 6.81 2.49 -15.25
C ILE A 5 6.39 1.23 -14.50
N LEU A 6 5.18 0.74 -14.71
CA LEU A 6 4.70 -0.47 -14.06
C LEU A 6 4.69 -1.62 -15.05
N LEU A 7 5.51 -2.62 -14.80
CA LEU A 7 5.23 -3.93 -15.36
C LEU A 7 3.98 -4.50 -14.65
N PRO A 8 2.97 -4.99 -15.39
CA PRO A 8 1.73 -5.47 -14.81
C PRO A 8 2.01 -6.59 -13.80
N VAL A 9 1.43 -6.46 -12.61
CA VAL A 9 1.42 -7.48 -11.55
C VAL A 9 0.86 -8.77 -12.14
N ARG A 10 1.74 -9.70 -12.51
CA ARG A 10 1.34 -11.03 -12.98
C ARG A 10 0.92 -11.85 -11.77
N ASN A 11 -0.37 -11.81 -11.46
CA ASN A 11 -0.97 -12.76 -10.55
C ASN A 11 -0.86 -14.17 -11.17
N LYS A 12 -0.27 -15.13 -10.44
CA LYS A 12 -0.07 -16.52 -10.87
C LYS A 12 -1.42 -17.23 -11.02
N THR A 13 -2.13 -17.02 -12.12
CA THR A 13 -3.04 -18.03 -12.68
C THR A 13 -3.02 -17.98 -14.21
N SER A 14 -2.71 -19.12 -14.81
CA SER A 14 -2.74 -19.45 -16.24
C SER A 14 -1.71 -18.78 -17.17
N LEU A 15 -0.83 -19.65 -17.67
CA LEU A 15 -0.06 -19.48 -18.90
C LEU A 15 -0.98 -19.30 -20.12
N SER A 16 -0.43 -18.62 -21.13
CA SER A 16 -0.88 -18.51 -22.53
C SER A 16 -2.03 -17.53 -22.87
N SER A 17 -1.74 -16.75 -23.92
CA SER A 17 -2.67 -15.98 -24.78
C SER A 17 -2.96 -14.52 -24.39
N LEU A 18 -2.28 -13.62 -25.12
CA LEU A 18 -2.84 -12.34 -25.53
C LEU A 18 -4.05 -12.61 -26.44
N HIS A 19 -5.25 -12.18 -26.06
CA HIS A 19 -6.25 -11.77 -27.04
C HIS A 19 -7.29 -10.82 -26.41
N VAL A 20 -7.59 -9.79 -27.17
CA VAL A 20 -8.56 -8.71 -26.91
C VAL A 20 -10.00 -9.25 -26.92
N CYS A 21 -10.87 -8.54 -26.20
CA CYS A 21 -12.34 -8.50 -26.33
C CYS A 21 -13.15 -9.66 -25.74
N GLY A 22 -14.21 -9.29 -24.99
CA GLY A 22 -15.42 -10.11 -24.90
C GLY A 22 -15.99 -10.24 -23.50
N ILE A 23 -17.00 -9.43 -23.20
CA ILE A 23 -17.98 -9.70 -22.15
C ILE A 23 -18.55 -11.11 -22.34
N THR A 24 -18.60 -11.92 -21.29
CA THR A 24 -19.69 -12.88 -21.08
C THR A 24 -19.93 -13.04 -19.59
N ILE A 25 -21.01 -12.41 -19.12
CA ILE A 25 -21.66 -12.74 -17.87
C ILE A 25 -22.38 -14.08 -18.11
N THR A 26 -22.04 -15.11 -17.34
CA THR A 26 -22.96 -16.21 -17.07
C THR A 26 -23.10 -16.35 -15.57
N ALA A 27 -24.20 -15.81 -15.06
CA ALA A 27 -24.77 -16.20 -13.79
C ALA A 27 -25.07 -17.71 -13.81
N LYS A 28 -24.84 -18.39 -12.68
CA LYS A 28 -25.48 -19.67 -12.40
C LYS A 28 -25.95 -19.66 -10.96
N GLU A 29 -27.27 -19.61 -10.81
CA GLU A 29 -28.02 -19.72 -9.58
C GLU A 29 -27.85 -21.08 -8.89
N GLU A 30 -27.99 -21.00 -7.56
CA GLU A 30 -28.38 -21.97 -6.53
C GLU A 30 -28.31 -23.48 -6.77
N GLU A 31 -27.81 -24.18 -5.74
CA GLU A 31 -28.69 -25.14 -5.06
C GLU A 31 -28.37 -25.19 -3.55
N GLN A 32 -29.34 -24.75 -2.75
CA GLN A 32 -29.40 -24.94 -1.30
C GLN A 32 -29.91 -26.35 -1.00
N ARG A 33 -29.28 -27.04 -0.04
CA ARG A 33 -29.82 -28.28 0.51
C ARG A 33 -30.36 -28.02 1.92
N SER A 34 -31.67 -28.17 2.03
CA SER A 34 -32.47 -28.13 3.25
C SER A 34 -32.18 -29.31 4.18
N GLU A 35 -32.21 -29.08 5.49
CA GLU A 35 -32.69 -30.08 6.47
C GLU A 35 -33.07 -29.42 7.80
N GLY A 36 -34.24 -29.79 8.33
CA GLY A 36 -34.43 -29.98 9.77
C GLY A 36 -35.05 -28.84 10.59
N SER A 37 -36.38 -28.89 10.74
CA SER A 37 -37.19 -28.14 11.70
C SER A 37 -36.85 -28.46 13.17
N SER A 38 -36.93 -27.47 14.07
CA SER A 38 -37.41 -27.62 15.45
C SER A 38 -37.83 -26.27 16.01
N SER A 39 -39.09 -26.19 16.41
CA SER A 39 -39.74 -25.08 17.10
C SER A 39 -39.22 -24.92 18.53
N GLU A 40 -38.97 -23.68 18.98
CA GLU A 40 -39.12 -23.35 20.40
C GLU A 40 -39.38 -21.85 20.65
N SER A 41 -40.40 -21.65 21.48
CA SER A 41 -41.05 -20.47 22.08
C SER A 41 -40.36 -19.10 22.10
N PHE A 42 -41.17 -18.07 21.82
CA PHE A 42 -40.95 -16.66 22.14
C PHE A 42 -41.02 -16.39 23.66
N ALA A 43 -40.03 -15.68 24.20
CA ALA A 43 -40.09 -14.99 25.48
C ALA A 43 -39.70 -13.49 25.28
N PRO A 44 -40.27 -12.55 26.07
CA PRO A 44 -40.18 -11.12 25.76
C PRO A 44 -38.83 -10.52 26.16
N PHE A 45 -38.20 -9.82 25.22
CA PHE A 45 -36.95 -9.08 25.44
C PHE A 45 -37.21 -7.79 26.22
N SER A 46 -36.82 -7.77 27.49
CA SER A 46 -36.71 -6.55 28.29
C SER A 46 -35.26 -6.07 28.33
N LYS A 47 -35.11 -4.78 28.02
CA LYS A 47 -33.99 -3.84 28.23
C LYS A 47 -32.78 -4.39 29.00
N HIS A 48 -31.60 -4.24 28.41
CA HIS A 48 -30.39 -3.58 28.95
C HIS A 48 -29.23 -3.84 27.96
N MET A 49 -28.99 -2.93 27.02
CA MET A 49 -27.73 -2.89 26.27
C MET A 49 -26.64 -2.48 27.27
N LYS A 50 -25.95 -3.47 27.84
CA LYS A 50 -24.67 -3.23 28.51
C LYS A 50 -23.66 -2.87 27.42
N LEU A 51 -23.26 -1.62 27.37
CA LEU A 51 -22.08 -1.19 26.63
C LEU A 51 -20.89 -2.01 27.15
N LEU A 52 -20.34 -2.88 26.30
CA LEU A 52 -19.08 -3.55 26.57
C LEU A 52 -18.00 -2.47 26.68
N PRO A 53 -17.10 -2.51 27.69
CA PRO A 53 -15.93 -1.67 27.69
C PRO A 53 -14.99 -2.15 26.58
N SER A 54 -15.02 -1.50 25.41
CA SER A 54 -14.08 -1.79 24.33
C SER A 54 -12.74 -1.10 24.63
N SER A 55 -11.97 -1.68 25.53
CA SER A 55 -10.53 -1.47 25.56
C SER A 55 -9.85 -2.79 25.91
N SER A 56 -10.11 -3.82 25.11
CA SER A 56 -9.17 -4.93 25.05
C SER A 56 -7.91 -4.38 24.40
N VAL A 57 -6.84 -4.23 25.18
CA VAL A 57 -5.49 -3.99 24.63
C VAL A 57 -5.22 -5.16 23.70
N ARG A 58 -5.39 -4.96 22.38
CA ARG A 58 -5.16 -6.01 21.39
C ARG A 58 -3.70 -6.47 21.54
N ALA A 59 -3.50 -7.78 21.51
CA ALA A 59 -2.16 -8.35 21.52
C ALA A 59 -1.33 -7.75 20.37
N PRO A 60 -0.01 -7.53 20.57
CA PRO A 60 0.85 -7.07 19.50
C PRO A 60 0.77 -8.01 18.29
N VAL A 61 0.64 -7.44 17.11
CA VAL A 61 0.62 -8.20 15.85
C VAL A 61 2.07 -8.33 15.37
N LYS A 62 2.40 -9.45 14.73
CA LYS A 62 3.71 -9.60 14.10
C LYS A 62 3.82 -8.69 12.88
N PHE A 63 5.00 -8.13 12.66
CA PHE A 63 5.26 -7.27 11.52
C PHE A 63 4.82 -7.94 10.21
N LYS A 64 3.92 -7.25 9.51
CA LYS A 64 3.50 -7.50 8.13
C LYS A 64 2.93 -6.19 7.59
N ILE A 65 2.81 -6.08 6.28
CA ILE A 65 2.08 -4.97 5.66
C ILE A 65 0.59 -5.14 6.02
N PRO A 66 -0.11 -4.09 6.50
CA PRO A 66 -1.48 -4.14 7.01
C PRO A 66 -2.51 -4.20 5.87
N THR A 67 -2.41 -5.24 5.07
CA THR A 67 -3.23 -5.53 3.89
C THR A 67 -3.52 -7.03 3.85
N LYS A 68 -4.48 -7.41 3.01
CA LYS A 68 -4.87 -8.79 2.72
C LYS A 68 -3.66 -9.67 2.40
N ASP A 69 -2.92 -9.28 1.36
CA ASP A 69 -1.68 -9.94 0.96
C ASP A 69 -0.44 -9.18 1.49
N ASN A 70 0.55 -9.93 1.96
CA ASN A 70 1.82 -9.39 2.48
C ASN A 70 2.82 -9.13 1.35
N LEU A 71 2.47 -8.27 0.39
CA LEU A 71 3.31 -7.97 -0.77
C LEU A 71 4.23 -6.77 -0.50
N VAL A 72 5.53 -6.96 -0.69
CA VAL A 72 6.57 -5.95 -0.47
C VAL A 72 6.64 -5.01 -1.67
N PRO A 73 6.51 -3.68 -1.50
CA PRO A 73 6.77 -2.72 -2.57
C PRO A 73 8.27 -2.67 -2.89
N ILE A 74 8.62 -2.89 -4.14
CA ILE A 74 9.99 -2.88 -4.66
C ILE A 74 10.16 -1.73 -5.64
N ARG A 75 11.23 -0.94 -5.46
CA ARG A 75 11.65 0.09 -6.43
C ARG A 75 12.97 -0.27 -7.07
N LEU A 76 13.08 -0.05 -8.37
CA LEU A 76 14.31 -0.14 -9.14
C LEU A 76 14.64 1.24 -9.72
N ASP A 77 15.89 1.66 -9.53
CA ASP A 77 16.47 2.82 -10.18
C ASP A 77 17.94 2.52 -10.44
N ILE A 78 18.21 1.93 -11.61
CA ILE A 78 19.51 1.35 -11.95
C ILE A 78 20.06 2.08 -13.17
N GLU A 79 21.29 2.55 -13.08
CA GLU A 79 21.99 3.21 -14.18
C GLU A 79 23.32 2.48 -14.46
N ILE A 80 23.52 2.06 -15.71
CA ILE A 80 24.73 1.38 -16.18
C ILE A 80 25.08 1.96 -17.54
N ASP A 81 26.31 2.46 -17.70
CA ASP A 81 26.85 3.00 -18.95
C ASP A 81 25.94 4.05 -19.62
N GLY A 82 25.29 4.90 -18.82
CA GLY A 82 24.38 5.95 -19.30
C GLY A 82 22.98 5.47 -19.69
N GLN A 83 22.70 4.17 -19.63
CA GLN A 83 21.35 3.63 -19.74
C GLN A 83 20.74 3.52 -18.34
N ARG A 84 19.50 3.97 -18.18
CA ARG A 84 18.79 3.94 -16.89
C ARG A 84 17.51 3.12 -17.00
N PHE A 85 17.28 2.27 -16.01
CA PHE A 85 16.08 1.45 -15.86
C PHE A 85 15.40 1.80 -14.54
N LYS A 86 14.15 2.26 -14.62
CA LYS A 86 13.29 2.57 -13.48
C LYS A 86 12.03 1.73 -13.55
N ASP A 87 11.65 1.14 -12.42
CA ASP A 87 10.46 0.30 -12.31
C ASP A 87 10.00 0.30 -10.85
N ALA A 88 8.71 0.01 -10.64
CA ALA A 88 8.13 -0.20 -9.34
C ALA A 88 7.11 -1.32 -9.42
N PHE A 89 7.14 -2.25 -8.48
CA PHE A 89 6.19 -3.36 -8.46
C PHE A 89 6.15 -3.98 -7.07
N THR A 90 5.22 -4.89 -6.86
CA THR A 90 5.10 -5.63 -5.59
C THR A 90 5.67 -7.03 -5.71
N TRP A 91 6.31 -7.53 -4.65
CA TRP A 91 6.89 -8.87 -4.60
C TRP A 91 6.34 -9.68 -3.42
N ASN A 92 6.08 -10.97 -3.62
CA ASN A 92 5.70 -11.86 -2.53
C ASN A 92 6.98 -12.30 -1.78
N PRO A 93 7.18 -11.94 -0.50
CA PRO A 93 8.40 -12.26 0.24
C PRO A 93 8.57 -13.76 0.50
N ALA A 94 7.51 -14.55 0.34
CA ALA A 94 7.52 -16.01 0.42
C ALA A 94 8.00 -16.70 -0.87
N ASP A 95 8.08 -15.99 -2.01
CA ASP A 95 8.65 -16.56 -3.24
C ASP A 95 10.17 -16.75 -3.07
N PRO A 96 10.75 -17.84 -3.60
CA PRO A 96 12.17 -18.14 -3.42
C PRO A 96 13.05 -17.17 -4.22
N ASP A 97 14.27 -16.92 -3.73
CA ASP A 97 15.21 -15.97 -4.35
C ASP A 97 15.58 -16.34 -5.80
N SER A 98 15.39 -17.60 -6.21
CA SER A 98 15.53 -18.03 -7.61
C SER A 98 14.55 -17.32 -8.55
N GLU A 99 13.33 -17.00 -8.09
CA GLU A 99 12.34 -16.27 -8.89
C GLU A 99 12.79 -14.83 -9.17
N VAL A 100 13.53 -14.20 -8.25
CA VAL A 100 14.12 -12.86 -8.46
C VAL A 100 15.10 -12.90 -9.63
N VAL A 101 15.94 -13.92 -9.69
CA VAL A 101 16.91 -14.10 -10.79
C VAL A 101 16.21 -14.38 -12.11
N VAL A 102 15.13 -15.18 -12.09
CA VAL A 102 14.31 -15.45 -13.28
C VAL A 102 13.63 -14.18 -13.78
N PHE A 103 13.08 -13.37 -12.88
CA PHE A 103 12.50 -12.07 -13.18
C PHE A 103 13.53 -11.15 -13.82
N ALA A 104 14.69 -10.95 -13.20
CA ALA A 104 15.76 -10.09 -13.72
C ALA A 104 16.18 -10.47 -15.15
N LYS A 105 16.37 -11.77 -15.42
CA LYS A 105 16.71 -12.28 -16.76
C LYS A 105 15.61 -12.01 -17.79
N ARG A 106 14.34 -12.18 -17.42
CA ARG A 106 13.19 -11.92 -18.29
C ARG A 106 13.05 -10.43 -18.58
N THR A 107 13.10 -9.58 -17.55
CA THR A 107 13.02 -8.12 -17.69
C THR A 107 14.09 -7.58 -18.63
N VAL A 108 15.35 -8.00 -18.45
CA VAL A 108 16.46 -7.60 -19.34
C VAL A 108 16.22 -8.06 -20.78
N LYS A 109 15.71 -9.27 -20.98
CA LYS A 109 15.38 -9.80 -22.32
C LYS A 109 14.23 -9.04 -22.97
N ASP A 110 13.13 -8.84 -22.25
CA ASP A 110 11.90 -8.25 -22.76
C ASP A 110 12.09 -6.76 -23.09
N LEU A 111 12.85 -6.04 -22.26
CA LEU A 111 13.20 -4.63 -22.45
C LEU A 111 14.46 -4.41 -23.29
N LYS A 112 15.11 -5.49 -23.77
CA LYS A 112 16.35 -5.45 -24.56
C LYS A 112 17.47 -4.64 -23.88
N LEU A 113 17.60 -4.76 -22.56
CA LEU A 113 18.64 -4.11 -21.78
C LEU A 113 19.99 -4.87 -21.89
N PRO A 114 21.12 -4.22 -21.61
CA PRO A 114 22.42 -4.88 -21.51
C PRO A 114 22.42 -5.99 -20.45
N PRO A 115 23.11 -7.13 -20.67
CA PRO A 115 23.18 -8.23 -19.71
C PRO A 115 23.69 -7.83 -18.31
N ALA A 116 24.45 -6.73 -18.21
CA ALA A 116 24.94 -6.18 -16.94
C ALA A 116 23.81 -5.82 -15.96
N PHE A 117 22.60 -5.49 -16.46
CA PHE A 117 21.44 -5.17 -15.63
C PHE A 117 20.92 -6.37 -14.84
N ILE A 118 21.16 -7.61 -15.29
CA ILE A 118 20.60 -8.81 -14.63
C ILE A 118 21.05 -8.88 -13.18
N THR A 119 22.36 -8.72 -12.94
CA THR A 119 22.94 -8.79 -11.59
C THR A 119 22.45 -7.63 -10.73
N GLN A 120 22.42 -6.42 -11.28
CA GLN A 120 21.98 -5.23 -10.52
C GLN A 120 20.50 -5.32 -10.13
N ILE A 121 19.61 -5.68 -11.05
CA ILE A 121 18.18 -5.88 -10.76
C ILE A 121 18.00 -6.92 -9.66
N ALA A 122 18.65 -8.08 -9.78
CA ALA A 122 18.50 -9.13 -8.77
C ALA A 122 19.00 -8.69 -7.39
N GLN A 123 20.16 -8.03 -7.33
CA GLN A 123 20.73 -7.53 -6.08
C GLN A 123 19.86 -6.45 -5.42
N THR A 124 19.33 -5.49 -6.19
CA THR A 124 18.46 -4.43 -5.66
C THR A 124 17.16 -4.98 -5.10
N ILE A 125 16.56 -5.98 -5.75
CA ILE A 125 15.35 -6.67 -5.23
C ILE A 125 15.69 -7.44 -3.96
N GLN A 126 16.76 -8.25 -3.98
CA GLN A 126 17.17 -9.07 -2.82
C GLN A 126 17.54 -8.22 -1.60
N SER A 127 18.17 -7.06 -1.80
CA SER A 127 18.47 -6.12 -0.71
C SER A 127 17.17 -5.64 -0.04
N GLN A 128 16.20 -5.16 -0.81
CA GLN A 128 14.91 -4.69 -0.27
C GLN A 128 14.15 -5.81 0.44
N LEU A 129 14.17 -7.04 -0.09
CA LEU A 129 13.57 -8.20 0.57
C LEU A 129 14.31 -8.57 1.86
N THR A 130 15.63 -8.45 1.90
CA THR A 130 16.43 -8.69 3.11
C THR A 130 16.10 -7.66 4.19
N ASP A 131 16.01 -6.38 3.81
CA ASP A 131 15.61 -5.31 4.71
C ASP A 131 14.20 -5.54 5.26
N PHE A 132 13.24 -5.92 4.40
CA PHE A 132 11.89 -6.32 4.81
C PHE A 132 11.91 -7.47 5.84
N ARG A 133 12.64 -8.55 5.52
CA ARG A 133 12.77 -9.74 6.39
C ARG A 133 13.43 -9.43 7.74
N SER A 134 14.24 -8.38 7.83
CA SER A 134 14.87 -7.96 9.10
C SER A 134 13.86 -7.50 10.18
N TYR A 135 12.65 -7.12 9.75
CA TYR A 135 11.55 -6.73 10.64
C TYR A 135 10.61 -7.89 10.96
N GLU A 136 10.70 -9.04 10.27
CA GLU A 136 9.84 -10.20 10.53
C GLU A 136 9.99 -10.69 11.98
N GLY A 137 8.88 -11.19 12.54
CA GLY A 137 8.82 -11.66 13.93
C GLY A 137 8.84 -10.55 15.00
N GLN A 138 9.15 -9.31 14.63
CA GLN A 138 9.04 -8.15 15.51
C GLN A 138 7.57 -7.84 15.81
N ASP A 139 7.33 -7.34 17.02
CA ASP A 139 6.01 -6.87 17.40
C ASP A 139 5.76 -5.48 16.81
N MET A 140 4.66 -5.34 16.10
CA MET A 140 4.09 -4.08 15.70
C MET A 140 2.86 -3.80 16.57
N TYR A 141 2.85 -2.65 17.24
CA TYR A 141 1.63 -2.15 17.88
C TYR A 141 0.83 -1.39 16.83
N ALA A 142 -0.11 -2.09 16.19
CA ALA A 142 -1.07 -1.42 15.32
C ALA A 142 -1.93 -0.46 16.15
N GLY A 143 -2.48 -0.90 17.30
CA GLY A 143 -3.45 -0.09 18.10
C GLY A 143 -4.65 0.33 17.25
N GLU A 144 -5.67 1.02 17.76
CA GLU A 144 -6.67 1.65 16.86
C GLU A 144 -6.00 2.83 16.12
N LYS A 145 -5.39 2.54 14.97
CA LYS A 145 -4.56 3.49 14.20
C LYS A 145 -5.08 3.59 12.77
N ILE A 146 -5.69 4.73 12.50
CA ILE A 146 -6.10 5.16 11.17
C ILE A 146 -5.11 6.22 10.72
N VAL A 147 -4.54 6.02 9.54
CA VAL A 147 -3.49 6.90 8.99
C VAL A 147 -3.96 7.55 7.70
N PRO A 148 -3.51 8.79 7.40
CA PRO A 148 -3.76 9.38 6.11
C PRO A 148 -2.85 8.74 5.05
N ILE A 149 -3.42 8.39 3.91
CA ILE A 149 -2.69 8.02 2.70
C ILE A 149 -2.85 9.18 1.73
N LYS A 150 -1.74 9.61 1.13
CA LYS A 150 -1.70 10.72 0.17
C LYS A 150 -1.22 10.21 -1.18
N LEU A 151 -2.03 10.39 -2.21
CA LEU A 151 -1.62 10.15 -3.59
C LEU A 151 -1.16 11.47 -4.20
N ASP A 152 0.04 11.48 -4.77
CA ASP A 152 0.57 12.54 -5.63
C ASP A 152 1.38 11.84 -6.73
N LEU A 153 0.66 11.35 -7.74
CA LEU A 153 1.18 10.43 -8.76
C LEU A 153 1.06 11.06 -10.14
N ARG A 154 2.08 10.83 -10.97
CA ARG A 154 2.03 11.02 -12.42
C ARG A 154 2.25 9.67 -13.07
N VAL A 155 1.29 9.22 -13.84
CA VAL A 155 1.39 7.99 -14.65
C VAL A 155 1.02 8.37 -16.06
N ASN A 156 1.99 8.32 -16.98
CA ASN A 156 1.83 8.76 -18.36
C ASN A 156 1.23 10.18 -18.44
N HIS A 157 -0.01 10.27 -18.91
CA HIS A 157 -0.76 11.50 -19.08
C HIS A 157 -1.66 11.84 -17.88
N THR A 158 -1.77 10.97 -16.89
CA THR A 158 -2.70 11.13 -15.76
C THR A 158 -1.96 11.65 -14.53
N LEU A 159 -2.40 12.79 -14.01
CA LEU A 159 -2.02 13.30 -12.69
C LEU A 159 -3.12 12.95 -11.68
N ILE A 160 -2.72 12.43 -10.53
CA ILE A 160 -3.64 12.02 -9.47
C ILE A 160 -3.19 12.65 -8.17
N LYS A 161 -4.08 13.42 -7.56
CA LYS A 161 -3.93 13.95 -6.20
C LYS A 161 -5.13 13.56 -5.37
N ASP A 162 -4.89 12.82 -4.31
CA ASP A 162 -5.95 12.39 -3.42
C ASP A 162 -5.41 12.24 -1.99
N GLN A 163 -6.30 12.32 -1.00
CA GLN A 163 -5.99 11.97 0.36
C GLN A 163 -7.17 11.24 0.99
N PHE A 164 -6.91 10.06 1.55
CA PHE A 164 -7.91 9.28 2.25
C PHE A 164 -7.34 8.67 3.54
N LEU A 165 -8.18 7.98 4.29
CA LEU A 165 -7.81 7.37 5.56
C LEU A 165 -7.76 5.84 5.41
N TRP A 166 -6.75 5.22 5.99
CA TRP A 166 -6.55 3.77 5.98
C TRP A 166 -6.46 3.22 7.41
N ASP A 167 -7.24 2.17 7.71
CA ASP A 167 -7.17 1.49 9.00
C ASP A 167 -6.05 0.44 9.00
N MET A 168 -5.02 0.66 9.83
CA MET A 168 -3.87 -0.23 9.97
C MET A 168 -4.22 -1.58 10.63
N ASN A 169 -5.43 -1.74 11.18
CA ASN A 169 -5.88 -2.99 11.79
C ASN A 169 -6.77 -3.82 10.88
N ASN A 170 -7.22 -3.25 9.76
CA ASN A 170 -8.03 -3.99 8.82
C ASN A 170 -7.11 -4.73 7.84
N PHE A 171 -6.63 -5.89 8.28
CA PHE A 171 -5.79 -6.78 7.48
C PHE A 171 -6.52 -7.46 6.32
N GLU A 172 -7.83 -7.23 6.14
CA GLU A 172 -8.58 -7.66 4.94
C GLU A 172 -8.61 -6.58 3.86
N SER A 173 -8.09 -5.38 4.13
CA SER A 173 -8.05 -4.29 3.14
C SER A 173 -7.12 -4.64 1.98
N ASP A 174 -7.60 -4.38 0.76
CA ASP A 174 -6.93 -4.74 -0.49
C ASP A 174 -6.64 -3.46 -1.31
N PRO A 175 -5.38 -2.98 -1.37
CA PRO A 175 -4.99 -1.82 -2.16
C PRO A 175 -5.30 -1.94 -3.66
N GLU A 176 -5.24 -3.14 -4.22
CA GLU A 176 -5.54 -3.40 -5.63
C GLU A 176 -7.05 -3.29 -5.89
N GLU A 177 -7.88 -3.79 -4.99
CA GLU A 177 -9.35 -3.62 -5.07
C GLU A 177 -9.74 -2.14 -4.93
N PHE A 178 -9.12 -1.43 -3.99
CA PHE A 178 -9.30 0.02 -3.83
C PHE A 178 -8.90 0.75 -5.12
N ALA A 179 -7.73 0.47 -5.68
CA ALA A 179 -7.23 1.12 -6.89
C ALA A 179 -8.12 0.85 -8.12
N CYS A 180 -8.63 -0.38 -8.24
CA CYS A 180 -9.57 -0.76 -9.31
C CYS A 180 -10.87 0.04 -9.20
N THR A 181 -11.43 0.14 -8.00
CA THR A 181 -12.63 0.95 -7.74
C THR A 181 -12.37 2.42 -8.00
N PHE A 182 -11.24 2.96 -7.53
CA PHE A 182 -10.82 4.34 -7.78
C PHE A 182 -10.74 4.66 -9.29
N CYS A 183 -10.09 3.80 -10.08
CA CYS A 183 -9.97 4.00 -11.52
C CYS A 183 -11.34 3.95 -12.21
N ARG A 184 -12.21 3.02 -11.80
CA ARG A 184 -13.58 2.92 -12.34
C ARG A 184 -14.41 4.17 -12.02
N ASP A 185 -14.34 4.64 -10.78
CA ASP A 185 -15.17 5.76 -10.31
C ASP A 185 -14.71 7.10 -10.90
N MET A 186 -13.41 7.23 -11.22
CA MET A 186 -12.81 8.41 -11.87
C MET A 186 -12.73 8.29 -13.41
N ASP A 187 -13.32 7.24 -14.01
CA ASP A 187 -13.29 6.94 -15.45
C ASP A 187 -11.86 6.91 -16.06
N ILE A 188 -10.90 6.37 -15.31
CA ILE A 188 -9.51 6.24 -15.75
C ILE A 188 -9.35 4.94 -16.53
N GLN A 189 -8.98 5.08 -17.81
CA GLN A 189 -8.83 3.96 -18.74
C GLN A 189 -7.39 3.44 -18.87
N ASP A 190 -6.39 4.23 -18.44
CA ASP A 190 -4.98 3.82 -18.51
C ASP A 190 -4.72 2.64 -17.55
N PRO A 191 -4.35 1.46 -18.07
CA PRO A 191 -4.15 0.26 -17.25
C PRO A 191 -2.95 0.35 -16.32
N GLU A 192 -2.03 1.30 -16.52
CA GLU A 192 -0.88 1.53 -15.64
C GLU A 192 -1.25 2.33 -14.39
N VAL A 193 -2.40 3.03 -14.38
CA VAL A 193 -2.78 3.86 -13.23
C VAL A 193 -3.16 3.01 -12.01
N GLY A 194 -3.99 1.99 -12.20
CA GLY A 194 -4.47 1.14 -11.10
C GLY A 194 -3.32 0.53 -10.28
N PRO A 195 -2.36 -0.16 -10.92
CA PRO A 195 -1.20 -0.69 -10.20
C PRO A 195 -0.35 0.41 -9.55
N ALA A 196 -0.32 1.65 -10.09
CA ALA A 196 0.47 2.75 -9.53
C ALA A 196 -0.10 3.20 -8.19
N VAL A 197 -1.42 3.35 -8.17
CA VAL A 197 -2.18 3.70 -6.98
C VAL A 197 -2.02 2.62 -5.91
N ALA A 198 -2.19 1.35 -6.26
CA ALA A 198 -2.01 0.23 -5.33
C ALA A 198 -0.58 0.20 -4.75
N PHE A 199 0.44 0.38 -5.59
CA PHE A 199 1.83 0.46 -5.17
C PHE A 199 2.05 1.61 -4.18
N ALA A 200 1.57 2.82 -4.49
CA ALA A 200 1.75 4.00 -3.66
C ALA A 200 1.10 3.87 -2.27
N ILE A 201 -0.03 3.17 -2.19
CA ILE A 201 -0.68 2.82 -0.92
C ILE A 201 0.20 1.85 -0.14
N ARG A 202 0.64 0.74 -0.76
CA ARG A 202 1.47 -0.27 -0.12
C ARG A 202 2.79 0.29 0.39
N GLU A 203 3.41 1.19 -0.38
CA GLU A 203 4.64 1.89 0.00
C GLU A 203 4.45 2.70 1.28
N GLN A 204 3.42 3.54 1.35
CA GLN A 204 3.13 4.32 2.56
C GLN A 204 2.81 3.43 3.77
N LEU A 205 2.05 2.36 3.57
CA LEU A 205 1.72 1.42 4.64
C LEU A 205 2.95 0.67 5.16
N TYR A 206 3.88 0.30 4.28
CA TYR A 206 5.13 -0.35 4.65
C TYR A 206 6.01 0.57 5.52
N GLU A 207 6.18 1.84 5.12
CA GLU A 207 6.92 2.84 5.89
C GLU A 207 6.29 3.06 7.29
N ILE A 208 4.97 3.21 7.34
CA ILE A 208 4.24 3.40 8.60
C ILE A 208 4.39 2.16 9.51
N ALA A 209 4.41 0.95 8.94
CA ALA A 209 4.61 -0.29 9.68
C ALA A 209 6.04 -0.37 10.28
N ILE A 210 7.07 -0.04 9.50
CA ILE A 210 8.46 0.03 9.97
C ILE A 210 8.62 1.04 11.11
N GLN A 211 8.03 2.23 10.96
CA GLN A 211 8.05 3.26 12.00
C GLN A 211 7.41 2.75 13.29
N SER A 212 6.29 2.01 13.19
CA SER A 212 5.60 1.42 14.33
C SER A 212 6.48 0.40 15.08
N VAL A 213 7.23 -0.44 14.37
CA VAL A 213 8.22 -1.37 14.98
C VAL A 213 9.36 -0.60 15.65
N THR A 214 9.87 0.44 14.99
CA THR A 214 11.01 1.23 15.48
C THR A 214 10.64 1.97 16.78
N SER A 215 9.49 2.64 16.83
CA SER A 215 8.98 3.29 18.04
C SER A 215 8.70 2.31 19.16
N ALA A 216 8.22 1.10 18.84
CA ALA A 216 8.00 0.04 19.83
C ALA A 216 9.31 -0.39 20.50
N ARG A 217 10.39 -0.58 19.71
CA ARG A 217 11.73 -0.92 20.23
C ARG A 217 12.29 0.16 21.14
N GLU A 218 12.20 1.43 20.73
CA GLU A 218 12.70 2.57 21.53
C GLU A 218 12.00 2.69 22.89
N SER A 219 10.67 2.52 22.91
CA SER A 219 9.88 2.58 24.15
C SER A 219 10.28 1.51 25.19
N ARG A 220 10.75 0.33 24.74
CA ARG A 220 11.22 -0.75 25.61
C ARG A 220 12.60 -0.44 26.20
N LEU A 221 13.47 0.21 25.44
CA LEU A 221 14.82 0.60 25.87
C LEU A 221 14.79 1.78 26.85
N SER A 222 13.92 2.77 26.62
CA SER A 222 13.76 3.93 27.51
C SER A 222 13.36 3.54 28.94
N LYS A 223 12.58 2.47 29.11
CA LYS A 223 12.21 1.94 30.44
C LYS A 223 13.38 1.31 31.20
N LYS A 224 14.47 0.93 30.51
CA LYS A 224 15.66 0.32 31.13
C LYS A 224 16.77 1.32 31.49
N GLY A 225 16.59 2.61 31.16
CA GLY A 225 17.63 3.65 31.26
C GLY A 225 17.44 4.76 32.29
N ARG A 226 16.50 4.67 33.25
CA ARG A 226 16.37 5.71 34.29
C ARG A 226 17.42 5.58 35.40
N ARG A 227 18.64 6.00 35.09
CA ARG A 227 19.52 6.78 35.99
C ARG A 227 20.38 7.70 35.12
N GLY A 228 20.00 8.98 35.07
CA GLY A 228 20.93 10.07 34.76
C GLY A 228 20.72 10.83 33.45
N PHE A 229 20.32 12.09 33.63
CA PHE A 229 20.71 13.28 32.85
C PHE A 229 20.08 13.49 31.46
N ASP A 230 19.22 14.52 31.41
CA ASP A 230 18.52 15.00 30.23
C ASP A 230 19.46 15.64 29.21
N TYR A 231 19.47 15.08 27.99
CA TYR A 231 19.69 15.83 26.76
C TYR A 231 18.93 15.12 25.65
N SER A 232 17.75 15.63 25.31
CA SER A 232 17.00 15.19 24.13
C SER A 232 17.48 15.99 22.93
N PRO A 233 18.10 15.39 21.89
CA PRO A 233 18.25 16.06 20.62
C PRO A 233 16.88 16.04 19.94
N ALA A 234 16.36 17.23 19.62
CA ALA A 234 15.20 17.38 18.76
C ALA A 234 15.54 16.87 17.35
N ILE A 235 15.28 15.58 17.10
CA ILE A 235 15.18 15.08 15.73
C ILE A 235 13.82 15.55 15.21
N LYS A 236 13.83 16.41 14.21
CA LYS A 236 12.66 16.77 13.39
C LYS A 236 12.20 15.53 12.63
N SER A 237 11.47 14.65 13.31
CA SER A 237 10.69 13.60 12.66
C SER A 237 9.46 14.27 12.05
N GLY A 238 9.51 14.54 10.75
CA GLY A 238 8.36 14.98 9.95
C GLY A 238 7.33 13.86 9.72
N GLY A 239 7.19 12.93 10.65
CA GLY A 239 6.20 11.85 10.59
C GLY A 239 4.84 12.36 11.02
N ILE A 240 3.93 12.57 10.07
CA ILE A 240 2.52 12.87 10.31
C ILE A 240 1.81 11.58 10.77
N SER A 241 2.16 11.07 11.95
CA SER A 241 1.29 10.13 12.64
C SER A 241 0.10 10.93 13.15
N LEU A 242 -1.03 10.89 12.43
CA LEU A 242 -2.26 11.50 12.92
C LEU A 242 -2.73 10.73 14.14
N ASP A 243 -2.74 11.40 15.28
CA ASP A 243 -3.51 10.97 16.43
C ASP A 243 -5.00 11.11 16.05
N LEU A 244 -5.69 9.97 15.92
CA LEU A 244 -7.13 9.88 15.69
C LEU A 244 -7.93 10.76 16.67
N VAL A 245 -7.45 10.90 17.90
CA VAL A 245 -8.06 11.76 18.93
C VAL A 245 -7.99 13.23 18.53
N LYS A 246 -6.97 13.67 17.76
CA LYS A 246 -6.85 15.06 17.29
C LYS A 246 -7.75 15.36 16.09
N TYR A 247 -7.98 14.41 15.18
CA TYR A 247 -8.79 14.65 13.98
C TYR A 247 -10.29 14.43 14.22
N PHE A 248 -10.64 13.37 14.96
CA PHE A 248 -12.04 13.04 15.23
C PHE A 248 -12.54 13.59 16.58
N GLY A 249 -11.64 13.91 17.52
CA GLY A 249 -12.02 14.39 18.86
C GLY A 249 -12.81 13.35 19.67
N HIS A 250 -13.04 13.63 20.95
CA HIS A 250 -13.91 12.83 21.81
C HIS A 250 -15.42 12.93 21.45
N LYS A 251 -15.74 13.61 20.33
CA LYS A 251 -17.09 13.77 19.76
C LYS A 251 -17.02 13.49 18.26
N SER A 252 -16.51 12.32 17.89
CA SER A 252 -16.31 11.93 16.50
C SER A 252 -17.63 11.92 15.74
N THR A 253 -17.74 12.80 14.74
CA THR A 253 -18.83 12.77 13.76
C THR A 253 -18.39 11.95 12.57
N VAL A 254 -19.28 11.09 12.05
CA VAL A 254 -19.03 10.35 10.80
C VAL A 254 -18.88 11.31 9.60
N ILE A 255 -19.46 12.51 9.71
CA ILE A 255 -19.40 13.56 8.70
C ILE A 255 -18.17 14.44 8.94
N ARG A 256 -17.32 14.59 7.92
CA ARG A 256 -16.18 15.53 7.92
C ARG A 256 -16.67 16.98 7.91
N LYS A 257 -15.93 17.88 8.56
CA LYS A 257 -16.24 19.32 8.52
C LYS A 257 -16.10 19.82 7.09
N ARG A 258 -17.01 20.71 6.66
CA ARG A 258 -17.03 21.26 5.29
C ARG A 258 -15.69 21.85 4.84
N LYS A 259 -14.99 22.55 5.73
CA LYS A 259 -13.68 23.16 5.44
C LYS A 259 -12.56 22.15 5.11
N ASP A 260 -12.77 20.88 5.43
CA ASP A 260 -11.81 19.81 5.19
C ASP A 260 -12.21 18.97 3.97
N TRP A 261 -13.30 19.29 3.25
CA TRP A 261 -13.79 18.50 2.11
C TRP A 261 -12.82 18.53 0.93
N ASP A 262 -12.37 19.73 0.55
CA ASP A 262 -11.44 19.95 -0.56
C ASP A 262 -10.12 19.18 -0.40
N VAL A 263 -9.75 18.79 0.82
CA VAL A 263 -8.53 18.05 1.11
C VAL A 263 -8.66 16.56 0.77
N PHE A 264 -9.89 16.01 0.81
CA PHE A 264 -10.16 14.59 0.58
C PHE A 264 -10.98 14.36 -0.70
N GLU A 265 -11.04 15.36 -1.57
CA GLU A 265 -11.60 15.22 -2.91
C GLU A 265 -10.50 14.76 -3.87
N PRO A 266 -10.70 13.65 -4.61
CA PRO A 266 -9.72 13.20 -5.58
C PRO A 266 -9.70 14.16 -6.79
N ILE A 267 -8.51 14.63 -7.14
CA ILE A 267 -8.25 15.44 -8.31
C ILE A 267 -7.52 14.58 -9.33
N VAL A 268 -8.11 14.44 -10.52
CA VAL A 268 -7.53 13.70 -11.65
C VAL A 268 -7.48 14.62 -12.85
N ASP A 269 -6.26 14.94 -13.30
CA ASP A 269 -6.03 15.79 -14.48
C ASP A 269 -5.38 14.96 -15.59
N ILE A 270 -5.89 15.12 -16.83
CA ILE A 270 -5.32 14.48 -18.02
C ILE A 270 -4.50 15.51 -18.80
N LEU A 271 -3.21 15.26 -18.91
CA LEU A 271 -2.23 16.10 -19.58
C LEU A 271 -2.14 15.78 -21.08
N SER A 272 -1.96 16.83 -21.87
CA SER A 272 -1.55 16.70 -23.27
C SER A 272 -0.11 16.18 -23.40
N SER A 273 0.25 15.63 -24.57
CA SER A 273 1.62 15.20 -24.85
C SER A 273 2.65 16.34 -24.74
N GLU A 274 2.25 17.58 -25.03
CA GLU A 274 3.11 18.76 -24.88
C GLU A 274 3.39 19.05 -23.40
N GLU A 275 2.37 18.99 -22.55
CA GLU A 275 2.53 19.18 -21.10
C GLU A 275 3.37 18.08 -20.46
N VAL A 276 3.18 16.82 -20.86
CA VAL A 276 4.00 15.68 -20.43
C VAL A 276 5.47 15.93 -20.79
N GLY A 277 5.77 16.29 -22.05
CA GLY A 277 7.13 16.56 -22.50
C GLY A 277 7.76 17.77 -21.79
N ALA A 278 6.98 18.83 -21.53
CA ALA A 278 7.46 20.00 -20.79
C ALA A 278 7.78 19.67 -19.33
N LEU A 279 6.97 18.81 -18.69
CA LEU A 279 7.23 18.34 -17.32
C LEU A 279 8.47 17.46 -17.26
N GLU A 280 8.64 16.52 -18.18
CA GLU A 280 9.82 15.63 -18.24
C GLU A 280 11.11 16.42 -18.43
N ALA A 281 11.13 17.39 -19.35
CA ALA A 281 12.28 18.26 -19.55
C ALA A 281 12.62 19.09 -18.30
N ARG A 282 11.61 19.49 -17.52
CA ARG A 282 11.79 20.20 -16.24
C ARG A 282 12.32 19.27 -15.16
N GLU A 283 11.81 18.04 -15.07
CA GLU A 283 12.29 17.03 -14.12
C GLU A 283 13.74 16.64 -14.40
N GLU A 284 14.09 16.42 -15.66
CA GLU A 284 15.45 16.08 -16.07
C GLU A 284 16.43 17.20 -15.72
N ARG A 285 16.04 18.46 -15.93
CA ARG A 285 16.85 19.62 -15.52
C ARG A 285 17.06 19.68 -14.01
N ASN A 286 16.03 19.36 -13.23
CA ASN A 286 16.12 19.38 -11.77
C ASN A 286 16.91 18.20 -11.20
N ALA A 287 17.08 17.12 -11.98
CA ALA A 287 17.81 15.93 -11.58
C ALA A 287 19.32 15.97 -11.92
N ARG A 288 19.77 16.98 -12.70
CA ARG A 288 21.17 17.26 -13.03
C ARG A 288 21.76 18.29 -12.08
#